data_AF-A0A0P9H4N5-F1
#
_entry.id   AF-A0A0P9H4N5-F1
#
_cell.length_a   1.000
_cell.length_b   1.000
_cell.length_c   1.000
_cell.angle_alpha   90.00
_cell.angle_beta   90.00
_cell.angle_gamma   90.00
#
_symmetry.space_group_name_H-M   'P 1'
#
loop_
_entity.id
_entity.type
_entity.pdbx_description
1 polymer ?
#
loop_
_entity_poly.entity_id
_entity_poly.type
_entity_poly.pdbx_seq_one_letter_code
_entity_poly.pdbx_strand_id
1 'polypeptide(L)'
;MAIGGSLNEIGDVNGCLAEARRTLQPGGRFVAMTLARAESSPGRALQAALGTGGITFWTAADLAAMLRAHNLPTRTQQQYGLVMFHAAQAE
;
A
#
# COMPACT_ATOMS: atom_id res chain seq x y z
N MET A 1 11.53 -6.99 3.60
CA MET A 1 11.27 -5.60 4.01
C MET A 1 9.84 -5.45 4.46
N ALA A 2 9.57 -4.64 5.48
CA ALA A 2 8.23 -4.37 5.97
C ALA A 2 8.02 -2.86 6.13
N ILE A 3 6.81 -2.37 5.85
CA ILE A 3 6.38 -0.99 6.10
C ILE A 3 4.96 -1.02 6.67
N GLY A 4 4.68 -0.21 7.69
CA GLY A 4 3.37 -0.18 8.33
C GLY A 4 2.90 1.24 8.60
N GLY A 5 1.70 1.58 8.12
CA GLY A 5 1.08 2.90 8.27
C GLY A 5 1.72 3.97 7.37
N SER A 6 3.05 4.09 7.41
CA SER A 6 3.80 5.16 6.72
C SER A 6 3.60 5.17 5.20
N LEU A 7 3.30 4.03 4.57
CA LEU A 7 3.08 4.01 3.13
C LEU A 7 1.90 4.91 2.73
N ASN A 8 0.87 5.06 3.59
CA ASN A 8 -0.24 5.98 3.36
C ASN A 8 0.16 7.46 3.40
N GLU A 9 1.28 7.81 4.02
CA GLU A 9 1.73 9.19 4.24
C GLU A 9 2.84 9.62 3.26
N ILE A 10 3.41 8.68 2.51
CA ILE A 10 4.47 8.96 1.55
C ILE A 10 3.87 9.60 0.29
N GLY A 11 4.24 10.85 0.03
CA GLY A 11 3.82 11.58 -1.18
C GLY A 11 4.37 10.96 -2.48
N ASP A 12 5.66 10.61 -2.52
CA ASP A 12 6.27 9.90 -3.66
C ASP A 12 6.28 8.39 -3.43
N VAL A 13 5.08 7.80 -3.52
CA VAL A 13 4.93 6.34 -3.34
C VAL A 13 5.66 5.54 -4.43
N ASN A 14 5.76 6.07 -5.65
CA ASN A 14 6.45 5.38 -6.75
C ASN A 14 7.97 5.32 -6.50
N GLY A 15 8.59 6.43 -6.08
CA GLY A 15 9.99 6.44 -5.67
C GLY A 15 10.24 5.51 -4.49
N CYS A 16 9.35 5.49 -3.50
CA CYS A 16 9.44 4.55 -2.37
C CYS A 16 9.40 3.09 -2.81
N LEU A 17 8.47 2.70 -3.68
CA LEU A 17 8.36 1.33 -4.19
C LEU A 17 9.54 0.94 -5.09
N ALA A 18 10.07 1.88 -5.87
CA ALA A 18 11.27 1.66 -6.67
C ALA A 18 12.49 1.37 -5.77
N GLU A 19 12.67 2.13 -4.70
CA GLU A 19 13.75 1.90 -3.73
C GLU A 19 13.55 0.60 -2.92
N ALA A 20 12.31 0.28 -2.56
CA ALA A 20 11.96 -1.00 -1.97
C ALA A 20 12.36 -2.16 -2.90
N ARG A 21 12.05 -2.06 -4.20
CA ARG A 21 12.43 -3.09 -5.18
C ARG A 21 13.95 -3.15 -5.34
N ARG A 22 14.64 -2.00 -5.45
CA ARG A 22 16.10 -1.93 -5.64
C ARG A 22 16.88 -2.58 -4.51
N THR A 23 16.39 -2.49 -3.28
CA THR A 23 17.04 -3.03 -2.07
C THR A 23 16.76 -4.51 -1.82
N LEU A 24 15.70 -5.07 -2.42
CA LEU A 24 15.35 -6.48 -2.29
C LEU A 24 16.16 -7.34 -3.28
N GLN A 25 16.73 -8.43 -2.75
CA GLN A 25 17.25 -9.51 -3.60
C GLN A 25 16.10 -10.18 -4.40
N PRO A 26 16.39 -10.83 -5.54
CA PRO A 26 15.40 -11.61 -6.27
C PRO A 26 14.69 -12.62 -5.35
N GLY A 27 13.36 -12.70 -5.45
CA GLY A 27 12.52 -13.53 -4.57
C GLY A 27 12.35 -12.97 -3.15
N GLY A 28 12.93 -11.82 -2.83
CA GLY A 28 12.78 -11.15 -1.53
C GLY A 28 11.35 -10.71 -1.25
N ARG A 29 10.95 -10.71 0.03
CA ARG A 29 9.57 -10.37 0.43
C ARG A 29 9.43 -8.90 0.81
N PHE A 30 8.35 -8.28 0.35
CA PHE A 30 7.88 -6.97 0.76
C PHE A 30 6.52 -7.12 1.46
N VAL A 31 6.35 -6.54 2.64
CA VAL A 31 5.08 -6.56 3.38
C VAL A 31 4.66 -5.14 3.69
N ALA A 32 3.43 -4.76 3.34
CA ALA A 32 2.86 -3.46 3.65
C ALA A 32 1.61 -3.62 4.52
N MET A 33 1.52 -2.86 5.60
CA MET A 33 0.28 -2.60 6.33
C MET A 33 -0.17 -1.17 6.02
N THR A 34 -1.40 -1.01 5.55
CA THR A 34 -1.97 0.29 5.16
C THR A 34 -3.38 0.47 5.71
N LEU A 35 -3.84 1.71 5.73
CA LEU A 35 -5.26 2.03 5.89
C LEU A 35 -5.94 1.95 4.52
N ALA A 36 -6.93 1.07 4.41
CA ALA A 36 -7.72 0.87 3.20
C ALA A 36 -8.72 2.00 2.99
N ARG A 37 -9.12 2.20 1.74
CA ARG A 37 -10.26 3.04 1.39
C ARG A 37 -11.54 2.48 2.00
N ALA A 38 -12.36 3.36 2.56
CA ALA A 38 -13.64 3.00 3.14
C ALA A 38 -14.67 2.63 2.07
N GLU A 39 -15.48 1.61 2.36
CA GLU A 39 -16.55 1.13 1.48
C GLU A 39 -17.84 1.97 1.61
N SER A 40 -18.06 2.61 2.76
CA SER A 40 -19.23 3.44 3.01
C SER A 40 -19.03 4.90 2.58
N SER A 41 -20.09 5.54 2.09
CA SER A 41 -20.03 6.96 1.67
C SER A 41 -19.62 7.91 2.81
N PRO A 42 -20.12 7.76 4.06
CA PRO A 42 -19.65 8.59 5.18
C PRO A 42 -18.16 8.36 5.49
N GLY A 43 -17.69 7.10 5.43
CA GLY A 43 -16.28 6.78 5.65
C GLY A 43 -15.37 7.41 4.59
N ARG A 44 -15.80 7.42 3.32
CA ARG A 44 -15.07 8.11 2.24
C ARG A 44 -15.00 9.62 2.44
N ALA A 45 -16.07 10.25 2.93
CA ALA A 45 -16.08 11.69 3.20
C ALA A 45 -15.08 12.06 4.31
N LEU A 46 -15.03 11.27 5.38
CA LEU A 46 -14.02 11.44 6.44
C LEU A 46 -12.60 11.25 5.89
N GLN A 47 -12.38 10.21 5.09
CA GLN A 47 -11.06 9.98 4.45
C GLN A 47 -10.65 11.09 3.50
N ALA A 48 -11.59 11.70 2.76
CA ALA A 48 -11.30 12.83 1.89
C ALA A 48 -10.80 14.05 2.68
N ALA A 49 -11.39 14.31 3.86
CA ALA A 49 -10.89 15.34 4.77
C ALA A 49 -9.50 15.01 5.34
N LEU A 50 -9.21 13.74 5.63
CA LEU A 50 -7.87 13.32 6.05
C LEU A 50 -6.85 13.38 4.90
N GLY A 51 -7.30 13.22 3.65
CA GLY A 51 -6.46 13.30 2.46
C GLY A 51 -5.81 14.67 2.27
N THR A 52 -6.42 15.75 2.75
CA THR A 52 -5.78 17.08 2.73
C THR A 52 -4.59 17.17 3.69
N GLY A 53 -4.48 16.24 4.65
CA GLY A 53 -3.35 16.08 5.56
C GLY A 53 -2.22 15.20 5.01
N GLY A 54 -2.28 14.79 3.73
CA GLY A 54 -1.22 14.00 3.08
C GLY A 54 -1.41 12.48 3.17
N ILE A 55 -2.57 12.00 3.65
CA ILE A 55 -2.84 10.56 3.78
C ILE A 55 -3.60 10.05 2.55
N THR A 56 -3.02 9.10 1.82
CA THR A 56 -3.68 8.45 0.67
C THR A 56 -4.30 7.13 1.08
N PHE A 57 -5.56 6.90 0.72
CA PHE A 57 -6.28 5.65 0.97
C PHE A 57 -6.56 4.89 -0.34
N TRP A 58 -5.96 3.72 -0.46
CA TRP A 58 -6.09 2.83 -1.61
C TRP A 58 -7.11 1.72 -1.37
N THR A 59 -7.74 1.24 -2.43
CA THR A 59 -8.36 -0.09 -2.38
C THR A 59 -7.27 -1.17 -2.40
N ALA A 60 -7.65 -2.40 -2.06
CA ALA A 60 -6.74 -3.55 -2.17
C ALA A 60 -6.17 -3.68 -3.60
N ALA A 61 -7.03 -3.46 -4.60
CA ALA A 61 -6.70 -3.59 -6.02
C ALA A 61 -5.73 -2.49 -6.48
N ASP A 62 -5.95 -1.24 -6.06
CA ASP A 62 -5.07 -0.11 -6.44
C ASP A 62 -3.64 -0.37 -5.98
N LEU A 63 -3.45 -0.75 -4.71
CA LEU A 63 -2.11 -1.00 -4.18
C LEU A 63 -1.47 -2.26 -4.79
N ALA A 64 -2.25 -3.31 -5.07
CA ALA A 64 -1.73 -4.48 -5.76
C ALA A 64 -1.27 -4.17 -7.20
N ALA A 65 -2.01 -3.33 -7.92
CA ALA A 65 -1.64 -2.88 -9.25
C ALA A 65 -0.36 -2.04 -9.24
N MET A 66 -0.23 -1.11 -8.29
CA MET A 66 1.00 -0.33 -8.10
C MET A 66 2.19 -1.22 -7.77
N LEU A 67 2.06 -2.13 -6.80
CA LEU A 67 3.13 -3.06 -6.44
C LEU A 67 3.57 -3.91 -7.65
N ARG A 68 2.62 -4.40 -8.46
CA ARG A 68 2.92 -5.14 -9.68
C ARG A 68 3.67 -4.30 -10.72
N ALA A 69 3.33 -3.03 -10.87
CA ALA A 69 4.05 -2.11 -11.77
C ALA A 69 5.52 -1.89 -11.35
N HIS A 70 5.86 -2.16 -10.08
CA HIS A 70 7.21 -2.07 -9.51
C HIS A 70 7.90 -3.44 -9.35
N ASN A 71 7.48 -4.46 -10.11
CA ASN A 71 8.04 -5.83 -10.04
C ASN A 71 7.95 -6.45 -8.64
N LEU A 72 6.90 -6.11 -7.90
CA LEU A 72 6.53 -6.67 -6.61
C LEU A 72 5.12 -7.26 -6.70
N PRO A 73 4.87 -8.31 -7.50
CA PRO A 73 3.57 -8.98 -7.52
C PRO A 73 3.09 -9.34 -6.11
N THR A 74 1.86 -8.94 -5.80
CA THR A 74 1.20 -9.31 -4.55
C THR A 74 0.90 -10.81 -4.55
N ARG A 75 1.25 -11.48 -3.46
CA ARG A 75 1.00 -12.92 -3.22
C ARG A 75 -0.20 -13.13 -2.31
N THR A 76 -0.35 -12.31 -1.28
CA THR A 76 -1.49 -12.38 -0.36
C THR A 76 -1.98 -11.00 0.03
N GLN A 77 -3.28 -10.91 0.31
CA GLN A 77 -3.94 -9.72 0.83
C GLN A 77 -4.89 -10.12 1.94
N GLN A 78 -4.91 -9.36 3.03
CA GLN A 78 -5.78 -9.62 4.17
C GLN A 78 -6.28 -8.29 4.75
N GLN A 79 -7.59 -8.17 4.93
CA GLN A 79 -8.21 -6.97 5.48
C GLN A 79 -8.85 -7.26 6.84
N TYR A 80 -8.54 -6.41 7.82
CA TYR A 80 -9.09 -6.43 9.17
C TYR A 80 -9.68 -5.06 9.48
N GLY A 81 -10.96 -4.88 9.14
CA GLY A 81 -11.63 -3.58 9.21
C GLY A 81 -10.98 -2.58 8.25
N LEU A 82 -10.43 -1.49 8.78
CA LEU A 82 -9.74 -0.47 8.00
C LEU A 82 -8.30 -0.87 7.63
N VAL A 83 -7.70 -1.82 8.35
CA VAL A 83 -6.30 -2.20 8.16
C VAL A 83 -6.20 -3.25 7.07
N MET A 84 -5.31 -3.01 6.11
CA MET A 84 -5.03 -3.91 5.00
C MET A 84 -3.56 -4.32 5.00
N PHE A 85 -3.33 -5.62 4.87
CA PHE A 85 -2.00 -6.19 4.68
C PHE A 85 -1.83 -6.68 3.24
N HIS A 86 -0.70 -6.32 2.63
CA HIS A 86 -0.23 -6.90 1.37
C HIS A 86 1.11 -7.58 1.63
N ALA A 87 1.25 -8.84 1.21
CA ALA A 87 2.56 -9.47 1.07
C ALA A 87 2.86 -9.65 -0.42
N ALA A 88 4.00 -9.13 -0.86
CA ALA A 88 4.49 -9.18 -2.22
C ALA A 88 5.89 -9.78 -2.27
N GLN A 89 6.32 -10.16 -3.47
CA GLN A 89 7.62 -10.78 -3.69
C GLN A 89 8.32 -10.13 -4.88
N ALA A 90 9.60 -9.82 -4.75
CA ALA A 90 10.40 -9.23 -5.82
C ALA A 90 10.64 -10.25 -6.94
N GLU A 91 10.29 -9.87 -8.16
CA GLU A 91 10.70 -10.51 -9.41
C GLU A 91 12.00 -9.91 -9.92
#